data_AF-K9UPF8-F1
#
_entry.id   AF-K9UPF8-F1
#
_cell.length_a   1.000
_cell.length_b   1.000
_cell.length_c   1.000
_cell.angle_alpha   90.00
_cell.angle_beta   90.00
_cell.angle_gamma   90.00
#
_symmetry.space_group_name_H-M   'P 1'
#
loop_
_entity.id
_entity.type
_entity.pdbx_description
1 polymer ?
#
loop_
_entity_poly.entity_id
_entity_poly.type
_entity_poly.pdbx_seq_one_letter_code
_entity_poly.pdbx_strand_id
1 'polypeptide(L)'
;MTYQFFFGNKQTQNTPQTQPIPGRESEMIQGKSGGYMFRAGMWRTLRRCLLIGTGNGSYYATKWELTNDFVDVLEKAIAEDPDRVAQEIAYASDGRSINNSAPIWALVLLSMGESPAAKKAFQAIFPQVVRTASHFYEWMSYTKSVRGFGKIVREAGKNWLLQGDTKALAYQLLKYQQRHGFSNRDALRLFHAKPQTEDRDLLFKWVTNGWEELPPKSPTDALNQIWWYEWLKRNPEHTQTAISQGRLTHEMAAPVGKMDLGAWQLLFEDMPIGALLRNLGSLTEIGILAYSKKSNKNLNRVAAILNSKEHLCKGRIHPIDVLKALKTYRSGGSLGKSSKTWTPVPRIVDILETALEMSFDAIEPTGKVFMHAVDISGSMSYYSVSSINLTCCEIATTMSLTSAKAEKNYAIRGFSTNFIDLKINRSDSFSSAMQKASDLNFGGTDASSAYKWMIKNNFYADVICFWTDCESWAGNQHPSQALAEYRQQVNPEAKAIYISLVPNNISLVDPKDPNSWDIAGFDPSTPRLIQSIASGEL
;
A
#
# COMPACT_ATOMS: atom_id res chain seq x y z
N MET A 1 47.04 -19.57 -44.61
CA MET A 1 46.47 -18.45 -43.83
C MET A 1 45.34 -19.00 -42.99
N THR A 2 45.59 -19.06 -41.70
CA THR A 2 44.88 -19.85 -40.70
C THR A 2 43.67 -19.06 -40.19
N TYR A 3 42.46 -19.59 -40.37
CA TYR A 3 41.26 -19.13 -39.69
C TYR A 3 41.35 -19.51 -38.21
N GLN A 4 41.99 -18.67 -37.40
CA GLN A 4 42.14 -18.92 -35.96
C GLN A 4 41.99 -17.64 -35.13
N PHE A 5 41.16 -16.69 -35.59
CA PHE A 5 40.98 -15.38 -34.96
C PHE A 5 39.62 -15.14 -34.28
N PHE A 6 38.82 -16.19 -34.02
CA PHE A 6 37.50 -16.04 -33.36
C PHE A 6 37.35 -16.73 -32.00
N PHE A 7 38.39 -17.38 -31.48
CA PHE A 7 38.36 -17.96 -30.13
C PHE A 7 39.46 -17.35 -29.25
N GLY A 8 39.50 -16.02 -29.22
CA GLY A 8 40.24 -15.27 -28.20
C GLY A 8 39.39 -15.14 -26.94
N ASN A 9 39.82 -15.78 -25.86
CA ASN A 9 39.45 -15.55 -24.46
C ASN A 9 37.97 -15.27 -24.15
N LYS A 10 37.30 -16.24 -23.50
CA LYS A 10 36.13 -15.98 -22.63
C LYS A 10 36.57 -15.13 -21.42
N GLN A 11 37.04 -13.91 -21.64
CA GLN A 11 36.89 -12.85 -20.65
C GLN A 11 35.41 -12.48 -20.65
N THR A 12 34.81 -12.41 -19.47
CA THR A 12 33.46 -11.89 -19.23
C THR A 12 33.32 -10.53 -19.92
N GLN A 13 32.80 -10.51 -21.14
CA GLN A 13 32.55 -9.25 -21.85
C GLN A 13 31.42 -8.53 -21.12
N ASN A 14 31.75 -7.38 -20.55
CA ASN A 14 30.77 -6.45 -19.99
C ASN A 14 29.86 -5.99 -21.10
N THR A 15 28.61 -6.44 -21.05
CA THR A 15 27.60 -6.10 -22.05
C THR A 15 26.90 -4.81 -21.60
N PRO A 16 26.85 -3.77 -22.45
CA PRO A 16 26.10 -2.56 -22.13
C PRO A 16 24.63 -2.85 -21.83
N GLN A 17 24.03 -2.10 -20.91
CA GLN A 17 22.62 -2.29 -20.54
C GLN A 17 21.66 -2.05 -21.72
N THR A 18 22.08 -1.29 -22.73
CA THR A 18 21.34 -1.05 -23.98
C THR A 18 21.32 -2.23 -24.94
N GLN A 19 22.00 -3.34 -24.60
CA GLN A 19 22.03 -4.57 -25.38
C GLN A 19 21.67 -5.77 -24.49
N PRO A 20 20.98 -6.78 -25.02
CA PRO A 20 20.76 -8.01 -24.27
C PRO A 20 22.09 -8.74 -24.05
N ILE A 21 22.20 -9.45 -22.92
CA ILE A 21 23.37 -10.30 -22.64
C ILE A 21 23.43 -11.41 -23.71
N PRO A 22 24.57 -11.57 -24.43
CA PRO A 22 24.70 -12.59 -25.46
C PRO A 22 24.35 -14.00 -24.96
N GLY A 23 23.45 -14.68 -25.67
CA GLY A 23 22.96 -16.02 -25.32
C GLY A 23 21.87 -16.05 -24.24
N ARG A 24 21.36 -14.90 -23.80
CA ARG A 24 20.25 -14.76 -22.83
C ARG A 24 19.08 -13.94 -23.38
N GLU A 25 19.06 -13.67 -24.69
CA GLU A 25 18.13 -12.74 -25.34
C GLU A 25 16.66 -13.12 -25.11
N SER A 26 16.33 -14.41 -25.08
CA SER A 26 14.97 -14.91 -24.85
C SER A 26 14.45 -14.66 -23.43
N GLU A 27 15.36 -14.58 -22.45
CA GLU A 27 15.07 -14.37 -21.03
C GLU A 27 14.96 -12.87 -20.70
N MET A 28 15.40 -12.01 -21.61
CA MET A 28 15.44 -10.56 -21.45
C MET A 28 14.31 -9.87 -22.22
N ILE A 29 14.00 -8.66 -21.77
CA ILE A 29 13.04 -7.75 -22.39
C ILE A 29 13.61 -6.33 -22.31
N GLN A 30 13.35 -5.52 -23.32
CA GLN A 30 13.71 -4.12 -23.30
C GLN A 30 12.72 -3.35 -22.42
N GLY A 31 13.21 -2.68 -21.38
CA GLY A 31 12.45 -1.76 -20.56
C GLY A 31 12.13 -0.47 -21.33
N LYS A 32 11.33 0.41 -20.72
CA LYS A 32 10.83 1.61 -21.41
C LYS A 32 11.92 2.66 -21.62
N SER A 33 12.96 2.60 -20.79
CA SER A 33 14.14 3.48 -20.91
C SER A 33 15.13 3.02 -21.96
N GLY A 34 14.85 1.91 -22.66
CA GLY A 34 15.71 1.34 -23.71
C GLY A 34 16.78 0.36 -23.22
N GLY A 35 16.94 0.19 -21.90
CA GLY A 35 17.78 -0.84 -21.29
C GLY A 35 17.15 -2.24 -21.39
N TYR A 36 17.95 -3.29 -21.27
CA TYR A 36 17.52 -4.68 -21.25
C TYR A 36 17.59 -5.25 -19.82
N MET A 37 16.55 -5.95 -19.40
CA MET A 37 16.41 -6.54 -18.08
C MET A 37 15.83 -7.95 -18.23
N PHE A 38 15.88 -8.78 -17.18
CA PHE A 38 15.22 -10.08 -17.20
C PHE A 38 13.71 -9.94 -17.06
N ARG A 39 12.96 -10.90 -17.61
CA ARG A 39 11.50 -10.97 -17.40
C ARG A 39 11.20 -11.39 -15.97
N ALA A 40 10.44 -10.58 -15.23
CA ALA A 40 10.02 -10.92 -13.87
C ALA A 40 9.08 -12.13 -13.85
N GLY A 41 8.22 -12.24 -14.86
CA GLY A 41 7.26 -13.32 -15.03
C GLY A 41 5.88 -12.98 -14.45
N MET A 42 4.86 -13.65 -14.98
CA MET A 42 3.45 -13.36 -14.76
C MET A 42 3.07 -13.25 -13.27
N TRP A 43 3.47 -14.24 -12.46
CA TRP A 43 3.10 -14.30 -11.04
C TRP A 43 3.73 -13.19 -10.20
N ARG A 44 4.98 -12.80 -10.50
CA ARG A 44 5.64 -11.68 -9.80
C ARG A 44 4.99 -10.36 -10.19
N THR A 45 4.72 -10.15 -11.49
CA THR A 45 4.02 -8.97 -11.96
C THR A 45 2.63 -8.86 -11.36
N LEU A 46 1.87 -9.96 -11.30
CA LEU A 46 0.56 -10.01 -10.64
C LEU A 46 0.66 -9.56 -9.18
N ARG A 47 1.60 -10.11 -8.40
CA ARG A 47 1.80 -9.71 -7.00
C ARG A 47 2.16 -8.23 -6.87
N ARG A 48 3.05 -7.70 -7.71
CA ARG A 48 3.39 -6.26 -7.72
C ARG A 48 2.16 -5.40 -8.01
N CYS A 49 1.37 -5.75 -9.02
CA CYS A 49 0.13 -5.02 -9.34
C CYS A 49 -0.88 -5.07 -8.18
N LEU A 50 -1.01 -6.20 -7.50
CA LEU A 50 -1.93 -6.35 -6.37
C LEU A 50 -1.50 -5.57 -5.13
N LEU A 51 -0.20 -5.46 -4.85
CA LEU A 51 0.32 -4.75 -3.68
C LEU A 51 0.44 -3.24 -3.91
N ILE A 52 0.90 -2.83 -5.08
CA ILE A 52 1.22 -1.43 -5.40
C ILE A 52 0.00 -0.73 -6.03
N GLY A 53 -0.82 -1.49 -6.77
CA GLY A 53 -1.88 -0.97 -7.63
C GLY A 53 -1.35 -0.45 -8.97
N THR A 54 -2.28 -0.08 -9.86
CA THR A 54 -1.97 0.46 -11.21
C THR A 54 -2.09 1.99 -11.30
N GLY A 55 -2.20 2.67 -10.15
CA GLY A 55 -2.59 4.08 -10.05
C GLY A 55 -1.49 5.08 -10.39
N ASN A 56 -1.64 5.69 -11.56
CA ASN A 56 -0.92 6.84 -12.15
C ASN A 56 0.56 6.59 -12.53
N GLY A 57 0.72 6.11 -13.76
CA GLY A 57 1.72 6.58 -14.70
C GLY A 57 3.15 6.35 -14.27
N SER A 58 3.74 5.31 -14.84
CA SER A 58 5.18 5.25 -14.91
C SER A 58 5.73 6.47 -15.63
N TYR A 59 6.94 6.96 -15.30
CA TYR A 59 7.55 8.10 -16.05
C TYR A 59 7.46 7.89 -17.57
N TYR A 60 7.42 6.62 -17.99
CA TYR A 60 7.30 6.18 -19.37
C TYR A 60 5.95 5.55 -19.75
N ALA A 61 4.91 5.54 -18.89
CA ALA A 61 3.58 5.01 -19.25
C ALA A 61 2.43 5.94 -18.88
N THR A 62 1.45 6.01 -19.77
CA THR A 62 0.20 6.73 -19.53
C THR A 62 -0.72 5.96 -18.57
N LYS A 63 -1.66 6.68 -17.93
CA LYS A 63 -2.64 6.18 -16.96
C LYS A 63 -3.44 4.95 -17.43
N TRP A 64 -3.57 4.76 -18.75
CA TRP A 64 -4.35 3.70 -19.38
C TRP A 64 -3.53 2.43 -19.64
N GLU A 65 -2.23 2.54 -19.92
CA GLU A 65 -1.39 1.40 -20.32
C GLU A 65 -1.11 0.42 -19.17
N LEU A 66 -0.80 0.93 -17.97
CA LEU A 66 -0.58 0.08 -16.77
C LEU A 66 -1.84 -0.66 -16.32
N THR A 67 -3.03 -0.15 -16.67
CA THR A 67 -4.28 -0.83 -16.36
C THR A 67 -4.52 -2.00 -17.30
N ASN A 68 -4.15 -1.87 -18.59
CA ASN A 68 -4.25 -2.97 -19.56
C ASN A 68 -3.20 -4.05 -19.31
N ASP A 69 -1.94 -3.68 -19.06
CA ASP A 69 -0.89 -4.66 -18.73
C ASP A 69 -1.27 -5.52 -17.51
N PHE A 70 -1.90 -4.90 -16.50
CA PHE A 70 -2.39 -5.62 -15.34
C PHE A 70 -3.57 -6.54 -15.67
N VAL A 71 -4.54 -6.06 -16.45
CA VAL A 71 -5.67 -6.89 -16.91
C VAL A 71 -5.16 -8.09 -17.69
N ASP A 72 -4.26 -7.89 -18.65
CA ASP A 72 -3.68 -8.94 -19.49
C ASP A 72 -2.93 -10.00 -18.66
N VAL A 73 -2.11 -9.55 -17.70
CA VAL A 73 -1.40 -10.46 -16.78
C VAL A 73 -2.39 -11.26 -15.93
N LEU A 74 -3.43 -10.60 -15.43
CA LEU A 74 -4.41 -11.25 -14.58
C LEU A 74 -5.30 -12.22 -15.35
N GLU A 75 -5.73 -11.89 -16.57
CA GLU A 75 -6.51 -12.79 -17.43
C GLU A 75 -5.71 -14.06 -17.76
N LYS A 76 -4.44 -13.92 -18.11
CA LYS A 76 -3.52 -15.06 -18.32
C LYS A 76 -3.37 -15.88 -17.05
N ALA A 77 -3.19 -15.23 -15.89
CA ALA A 77 -3.05 -15.92 -14.60
C ALA A 77 -4.33 -16.66 -14.18
N ILE A 78 -5.51 -16.09 -14.45
CA ILE A 78 -6.81 -16.73 -14.18
C ILE A 78 -7.00 -17.95 -15.08
N ALA A 79 -6.58 -17.86 -16.34
CA ALA A 79 -6.63 -18.98 -17.27
C ALA A 79 -5.68 -20.13 -16.88
N GLU A 80 -4.51 -19.79 -16.32
CA GLU A 80 -3.51 -20.76 -15.87
C GLU A 80 -3.89 -21.41 -14.52
N ASP A 81 -4.15 -20.62 -13.48
CA ASP A 81 -4.43 -21.10 -12.13
C ASP A 81 -5.30 -20.10 -11.33
N PRO A 82 -6.64 -20.23 -11.39
CA PRO A 82 -7.54 -19.32 -10.69
C PRO A 82 -7.48 -19.44 -9.16
N ASP A 83 -7.09 -20.60 -8.62
CA ASP A 83 -6.98 -20.80 -7.17
C ASP A 83 -5.76 -20.05 -6.63
N ARG A 84 -4.63 -20.10 -7.36
CA ARG A 84 -3.45 -19.29 -7.04
C ARG A 84 -3.73 -17.80 -7.17
N VAL A 85 -4.47 -17.36 -8.19
CA VAL A 85 -4.92 -15.96 -8.30
C VAL A 85 -5.71 -15.55 -7.06
N ALA A 86 -6.63 -16.39 -6.58
CA ALA A 86 -7.42 -16.10 -5.39
C ALA A 86 -6.54 -15.99 -4.13
N GLN A 87 -5.51 -16.84 -3.99
CA GLN A 87 -4.54 -16.75 -2.90
C GLN A 87 -3.75 -15.44 -2.94
N GLU A 88 -3.26 -15.02 -4.12
CA GLU A 88 -2.56 -13.74 -4.30
C GLU A 88 -3.45 -12.53 -3.96
N ILE A 89 -4.72 -12.55 -4.38
CA ILE A 89 -5.69 -11.50 -4.04
C ILE A 89 -5.94 -11.44 -2.54
N ALA A 90 -6.16 -12.59 -1.89
CA ALA A 90 -6.38 -12.65 -0.44
C ALA A 90 -5.15 -12.18 0.34
N TYR A 91 -3.96 -12.62 -0.07
CA TYR A 91 -2.68 -12.18 0.48
C TYR A 91 -2.53 -10.66 0.42
N ALA A 92 -2.73 -10.06 -0.76
CA ALA A 92 -2.60 -8.62 -0.93
C ALA A 92 -3.68 -7.85 -0.15
N SER A 93 -4.91 -8.36 -0.11
CA SER A 93 -6.02 -7.71 0.57
C SER A 93 -5.89 -7.70 2.10
N ASP A 94 -5.11 -8.58 2.71
CA ASP A 94 -4.94 -8.65 4.17
C ASP A 94 -3.92 -7.63 4.70
N GLY A 95 -4.12 -6.35 4.37
CA GLY A 95 -3.33 -5.23 4.89
C GLY A 95 -1.93 -5.09 4.30
N ARG A 96 -1.60 -5.84 3.24
CA ARG A 96 -0.29 -5.77 2.56
C ARG A 96 -0.29 -4.84 1.35
N SER A 97 -1.42 -4.72 0.66
CA SER A 97 -1.57 -3.76 -0.41
C SER A 97 -1.68 -2.33 0.14
N ILE A 98 -1.10 -1.37 -0.58
CA ILE A 98 -1.20 0.06 -0.28
C ILE A 98 -2.66 0.51 -0.17
N ASN A 99 -3.55 -0.07 -0.99
CA ASN A 99 -4.99 0.13 -0.90
C ASN A 99 -5.74 -1.12 -1.37
N ASN A 100 -7.00 -1.24 -0.99
CA ASN A 100 -7.80 -2.41 -1.35
C ASN A 100 -8.40 -2.34 -2.76
N SER A 101 -8.20 -1.25 -3.52
CA SER A 101 -8.79 -1.07 -4.84
C SER A 101 -8.27 -2.08 -5.86
N ALA A 102 -6.96 -2.32 -5.92
CA ALA A 102 -6.38 -3.29 -6.85
C ALA A 102 -6.82 -4.75 -6.55
N PRO A 103 -6.81 -5.23 -5.29
CA PRO A 103 -7.44 -6.51 -4.94
C PRO A 103 -8.93 -6.60 -5.29
N ILE A 104 -9.72 -5.53 -5.09
CA ILE A 104 -11.14 -5.51 -5.45
C ILE A 104 -11.31 -5.58 -6.97
N TRP A 105 -10.49 -4.88 -7.75
CA TRP A 105 -10.48 -4.96 -9.21
C TRP A 105 -10.17 -6.39 -9.69
N ALA A 106 -9.11 -6.99 -9.12
CA ALA A 106 -8.73 -8.35 -9.44
C ALA A 106 -9.82 -9.38 -9.08
N LEU A 107 -10.56 -9.16 -7.99
CA LEU A 107 -11.71 -9.97 -7.61
C LEU A 107 -12.84 -9.90 -8.66
N VAL A 108 -13.07 -8.72 -9.27
CA VAL A 108 -14.03 -8.57 -10.38
C VAL A 108 -13.59 -9.38 -11.58
N LEU A 109 -12.31 -9.31 -11.96
CA LEU A 109 -11.78 -10.07 -13.10
C LEU A 109 -11.76 -11.58 -12.84
N LEU A 110 -11.42 -12.04 -11.63
CA LEU A 110 -11.54 -13.44 -11.23
C LEU A 110 -12.98 -13.96 -11.38
N SER A 111 -13.98 -13.12 -11.06
CA SER A 111 -15.37 -13.48 -11.25
C SER A 111 -15.74 -13.68 -12.73
N MET A 112 -14.98 -13.11 -13.68
CA MET A 112 -15.20 -13.23 -15.13
C MET A 112 -14.66 -14.54 -15.70
N GLY A 113 -13.61 -15.14 -15.11
CA GLY A 113 -13.01 -16.39 -15.57
C GLY A 113 -14.03 -17.51 -15.82
N GLU A 114 -13.92 -18.18 -16.97
CA GLU A 114 -14.96 -19.09 -17.47
C GLU A 114 -15.02 -20.43 -16.71
N SER A 115 -13.89 -20.83 -16.10
CA SER A 115 -13.79 -22.11 -15.42
C SER A 115 -14.64 -22.18 -14.14
N PRO A 116 -15.24 -23.34 -13.81
CA PRO A 116 -15.90 -23.56 -12.52
C PRO A 116 -15.00 -23.27 -11.32
N ALA A 117 -13.69 -23.53 -11.46
CA ALA A 117 -12.68 -23.22 -10.45
C ALA A 117 -12.61 -21.71 -10.18
N ALA A 118 -12.53 -20.86 -11.21
CA ALA A 118 -12.53 -19.40 -11.06
C ALA A 118 -13.79 -18.89 -10.36
N LYS A 119 -14.96 -19.42 -10.72
CA LYS A 119 -16.24 -19.08 -10.07
C LYS A 119 -16.23 -19.42 -8.57
N LYS A 120 -15.78 -20.64 -8.22
CA LYS A 120 -15.68 -21.10 -6.84
C LYS A 120 -14.67 -20.29 -6.02
N ALA A 121 -13.49 -20.04 -6.60
CA ALA A 121 -12.43 -19.25 -6.00
C ALA A 121 -12.91 -17.82 -5.69
N PHE A 122 -13.56 -17.15 -6.65
CA PHE A 122 -14.20 -15.84 -6.47
C PHE A 122 -15.15 -15.82 -5.26
N GLN A 123 -16.09 -16.77 -5.18
CA GLN A 123 -17.07 -16.82 -4.09
C GLN A 123 -16.40 -17.05 -2.73
N ALA A 124 -15.35 -17.88 -2.68
CA ALA A 124 -14.65 -18.22 -1.44
C ALA A 124 -13.90 -17.03 -0.82
N ILE A 125 -13.24 -16.22 -1.65
CA ILE A 125 -12.45 -15.07 -1.17
C ILE A 125 -13.25 -13.76 -1.09
N PHE A 126 -14.46 -13.70 -1.67
CA PHE A 126 -15.29 -12.49 -1.68
C PHE A 126 -15.42 -11.79 -0.31
N PRO A 127 -15.83 -12.46 0.78
CA PRO A 127 -15.99 -11.79 2.08
C PRO A 127 -14.66 -11.37 2.72
N GLN A 128 -13.54 -11.98 2.32
CA GLN A 128 -12.21 -11.65 2.83
C GLN A 128 -11.70 -10.32 2.24
N VAL A 129 -12.06 -10.05 0.98
CA VAL A 129 -11.67 -8.84 0.25
C VAL A 129 -12.68 -7.71 0.47
N VAL A 130 -13.98 -8.01 0.36
CA VAL A 130 -15.08 -7.04 0.45
C VAL A 130 -15.60 -6.96 1.88
N ARG A 131 -14.84 -6.27 2.73
CA ARG A 131 -15.05 -6.23 4.20
C ARG A 131 -15.99 -5.13 4.70
N THR A 132 -16.09 -4.02 3.97
CA THR A 132 -16.86 -2.83 4.39
C THR A 132 -17.87 -2.45 3.31
N ALA A 133 -18.89 -1.67 3.67
CA ALA A 133 -19.82 -1.13 2.67
C ALA A 133 -19.09 -0.25 1.63
N SER A 134 -18.01 0.44 2.01
CA SER A 134 -17.18 1.18 1.04
C SER A 134 -16.56 0.25 -0.01
N HIS A 135 -15.98 -0.89 0.41
CA HIS A 135 -15.45 -1.89 -0.53
C HIS A 135 -16.57 -2.50 -1.38
N PHE A 136 -17.74 -2.70 -0.80
CA PHE A 136 -18.90 -3.24 -1.49
C PHE A 136 -19.34 -2.34 -2.64
N TYR A 137 -19.44 -1.03 -2.40
CA TYR A 137 -19.77 -0.06 -3.44
C TYR A 137 -18.68 0.11 -4.50
N GLU A 138 -17.42 0.06 -4.10
CA GLU A 138 -16.28 0.06 -5.03
C GLU A 138 -16.32 -1.17 -5.95
N TRP A 139 -16.53 -2.36 -5.38
CA TRP A 139 -16.73 -3.60 -6.12
C TRP A 139 -17.93 -3.52 -7.08
N MET A 140 -19.06 -2.96 -6.64
CA MET A 140 -20.23 -2.76 -7.52
C MET A 140 -19.91 -1.83 -8.69
N SER A 141 -19.15 -0.75 -8.44
CA SER A 141 -18.72 0.20 -9.47
C SER A 141 -17.80 -0.45 -10.50
N TYR A 142 -16.78 -1.15 -10.04
CA TYR A 142 -15.90 -1.92 -10.91
C TYR A 142 -16.66 -2.99 -11.69
N THR A 143 -17.51 -3.75 -11.03
CA THR A 143 -18.37 -4.75 -11.68
C THR A 143 -19.17 -4.10 -12.79
N LYS A 144 -19.91 -3.01 -12.51
CA LYS A 144 -20.72 -2.29 -13.51
C LYS A 144 -19.91 -1.78 -14.70
N SER A 145 -18.64 -1.40 -14.49
CA SER A 145 -17.79 -0.88 -15.57
C SER A 145 -17.30 -1.93 -16.56
N VAL A 146 -17.20 -3.21 -16.16
CA VAL A 146 -16.65 -4.27 -17.05
C VAL A 146 -17.58 -5.46 -17.28
N ARG A 147 -18.64 -5.61 -16.50
CA ARG A 147 -19.59 -6.73 -16.66
C ARG A 147 -20.98 -6.47 -16.06
N GLY A 148 -21.92 -7.35 -16.39
CA GLY A 148 -23.24 -7.38 -15.75
C GLY A 148 -23.27 -8.10 -14.41
N PHE A 149 -24.31 -7.81 -13.61
CA PHE A 149 -24.64 -8.51 -12.36
C PHE A 149 -25.36 -9.84 -12.63
N GLY A 150 -24.63 -10.80 -13.20
CA GLY A 150 -25.13 -12.16 -13.44
C GLY A 150 -25.44 -12.95 -12.15
N LYS A 151 -25.86 -14.21 -12.28
CA LYS A 151 -26.26 -15.06 -11.14
C LYS A 151 -25.22 -15.08 -10.01
N ILE A 152 -23.97 -15.41 -10.34
CA ILE A 152 -22.90 -15.54 -9.33
C ILE A 152 -22.56 -14.23 -8.60
N VAL A 153 -22.57 -13.12 -9.34
CA VAL A 153 -22.31 -11.78 -8.81
C VAL A 153 -23.46 -11.37 -7.89
N ARG A 154 -24.71 -11.64 -8.30
CA ARG A 154 -25.87 -11.38 -7.47
C ARG A 154 -25.89 -12.21 -6.20
N GLU A 155 -25.49 -13.47 -6.27
CA GLU A 155 -25.34 -14.35 -5.11
C GLU A 155 -24.29 -13.81 -4.13
N ALA A 156 -23.11 -13.40 -4.61
CA ALA A 156 -22.08 -12.81 -3.77
C ALA A 156 -22.58 -11.54 -3.05
N GLY A 157 -23.21 -10.63 -3.79
CA GLY A 157 -23.74 -9.40 -3.20
C GLY A 157 -24.91 -9.62 -2.24
N LYS A 158 -25.79 -10.58 -2.56
CA LYS A 158 -26.87 -11.01 -1.67
C LYS A 158 -26.30 -11.60 -0.37
N ASN A 159 -25.32 -12.50 -0.48
CA ASN A 159 -24.68 -13.10 0.69
C ASN A 159 -24.00 -12.04 1.55
N TRP A 160 -23.38 -11.03 0.95
CA TRP A 160 -22.80 -9.91 1.70
C TRP A 160 -23.82 -9.11 2.51
N LEU A 161 -25.03 -8.89 1.97
CA LEU A 161 -26.11 -8.17 2.66
C LEU A 161 -26.82 -9.01 3.72
N LEU A 162 -26.69 -10.33 3.67
CA LEU A 162 -27.35 -11.27 4.60
C LEU A 162 -26.39 -11.87 5.64
N GLN A 163 -25.08 -11.87 5.37
CA GLN A 163 -24.08 -12.39 6.32
C GLN A 163 -23.95 -11.50 7.55
N GLY A 164 -23.49 -12.12 8.65
CA GLY A 164 -23.13 -11.43 9.88
C GLY A 164 -24.32 -10.83 10.65
N ASP A 165 -23.98 -10.15 11.73
CA ASP A 165 -24.94 -9.55 12.64
C ASP A 165 -25.62 -8.28 12.08
N THR A 166 -26.89 -8.07 12.41
CA THR A 166 -27.68 -6.94 11.91
C THR A 166 -27.15 -5.60 12.42
N LYS A 167 -26.63 -5.53 13.66
CA LYS A 167 -26.04 -4.30 14.20
C LYS A 167 -24.77 -3.92 13.43
N ALA A 168 -23.95 -4.91 13.06
CA ALA A 168 -22.76 -4.69 12.25
C ALA A 168 -23.12 -4.16 10.85
N LEU A 169 -24.14 -4.73 10.20
CA LEU A 169 -24.61 -4.21 8.91
C LEU A 169 -25.22 -2.80 9.06
N ALA A 170 -26.03 -2.56 10.10
CA ALA A 170 -26.62 -1.25 10.39
C ALA A 170 -25.53 -0.16 10.51
N TYR A 171 -24.44 -0.45 11.23
CA TYR A 171 -23.28 0.45 11.30
C TYR A 171 -22.68 0.74 9.91
N GLN A 172 -22.48 -0.28 9.08
CA GLN A 172 -21.91 -0.12 7.74
C GLN A 172 -22.80 0.73 6.83
N LEU A 173 -24.10 0.44 6.79
CA LEU A 173 -25.06 1.16 5.95
C LEU A 173 -25.29 2.60 6.43
N LEU A 174 -25.25 2.83 7.75
CA LEU A 174 -25.35 4.17 8.32
C LEU A 174 -24.09 5.00 8.04
N LYS A 175 -22.89 4.41 8.22
CA LYS A 175 -21.61 5.09 7.99
C LYS A 175 -21.36 5.40 6.51
N TYR A 176 -21.78 4.50 5.63
CA TYR A 176 -21.54 4.57 4.19
C TYR A 176 -22.86 4.57 3.41
N GLN A 177 -23.67 5.62 3.57
CA GLN A 177 -24.98 5.68 2.91
C GLN A 177 -24.91 5.68 1.38
N GLN A 178 -23.89 6.33 0.83
CA GLN A 178 -23.59 6.36 -0.61
C GLN A 178 -22.08 6.44 -0.87
N ARG A 179 -21.60 5.67 -1.85
CA ARG A 179 -20.22 5.71 -2.36
C ARG A 179 -20.19 5.24 -3.81
N HIS A 180 -19.21 5.71 -4.58
CA HIS A 180 -18.97 5.27 -5.97
C HIS A 180 -20.22 5.26 -6.87
N GLY A 181 -21.15 6.21 -6.66
CA GLY A 181 -22.39 6.32 -7.44
C GLY A 181 -23.49 5.31 -7.08
N PHE A 182 -23.35 4.57 -5.98
CA PHE A 182 -24.38 3.67 -5.46
C PHE A 182 -24.84 4.09 -4.06
N SER A 183 -26.13 3.91 -3.79
CA SER A 183 -26.72 4.00 -2.46
C SER A 183 -27.03 2.63 -1.87
N ASN A 184 -27.25 2.58 -0.55
CA ASN A 184 -27.78 1.40 0.13
C ASN A 184 -29.07 0.87 -0.52
N ARG A 185 -29.95 1.78 -1.00
CA ARG A 185 -31.22 1.43 -1.65
C ARG A 185 -30.99 0.73 -2.99
N ASP A 186 -30.01 1.18 -3.77
CA ASP A 186 -29.67 0.57 -5.05
C ASP A 186 -29.12 -0.85 -4.85
N ALA A 187 -28.26 -1.04 -3.84
CA ALA A 187 -27.76 -2.35 -3.47
C ALA A 187 -28.88 -3.33 -3.11
N LEU A 188 -29.81 -2.95 -2.21
CA LEU A 188 -30.92 -3.83 -1.82
C LEU A 188 -31.80 -4.21 -3.02
N ARG A 189 -32.09 -3.26 -3.91
CA ARG A 189 -32.88 -3.50 -5.12
C ARG A 189 -32.17 -4.44 -6.09
N LEU A 190 -30.88 -4.24 -6.31
CA LEU A 190 -30.09 -5.01 -7.28
C LEU A 190 -29.91 -6.47 -6.86
N PHE A 191 -29.69 -6.72 -5.57
CA PHE A 191 -29.37 -8.06 -5.05
C PHE A 191 -30.58 -8.83 -4.54
N HIS A 192 -31.75 -8.20 -4.45
CA HIS A 192 -32.99 -8.81 -3.96
C HIS A 192 -32.79 -9.57 -2.63
N ALA A 193 -32.02 -8.96 -1.71
CA ALA A 193 -31.75 -9.54 -0.39
C ALA A 193 -33.05 -9.57 0.42
N LYS A 194 -33.53 -10.78 0.74
CA LYS A 194 -34.72 -10.97 1.58
C LYS A 194 -34.28 -11.03 3.05
N PRO A 195 -34.86 -10.22 3.95
CA PRO A 195 -34.51 -10.25 5.35
C PRO A 195 -34.84 -11.62 5.96
N GLN A 196 -33.96 -12.13 6.81
CA GLN A 196 -34.11 -13.43 7.49
C GLN A 196 -34.60 -13.29 8.94
N THR A 197 -34.52 -12.08 9.50
CA THR A 197 -34.92 -11.76 10.88
C THR A 197 -35.73 -10.46 10.89
N GLU A 198 -36.51 -10.26 11.94
CA GLU A 198 -37.29 -9.02 12.14
C GLU A 198 -36.39 -7.78 12.17
N ASP A 199 -35.28 -7.82 12.91
CA ASP A 199 -34.28 -6.75 12.94
C ASP A 199 -33.77 -6.40 11.53
N ARG A 200 -33.51 -7.41 10.69
CA ARG A 200 -33.01 -7.21 9.33
C ARG A 200 -34.10 -6.60 8.44
N ASP A 201 -35.35 -7.00 8.63
CA ASP A 201 -36.50 -6.43 7.93
C ASP A 201 -36.69 -4.96 8.28
N LEU A 202 -36.64 -4.62 9.57
CA LEU A 202 -36.69 -3.23 10.04
C LEU A 202 -35.53 -2.39 9.49
N LEU A 203 -34.31 -2.94 9.46
CA LEU A 203 -33.15 -2.28 8.86
C LEU A 203 -33.38 -2.01 7.36
N PHE A 204 -33.85 -2.99 6.60
CA PHE A 204 -34.08 -2.83 5.16
C PHE A 204 -35.22 -1.85 4.88
N LYS A 205 -36.27 -1.82 5.70
CA LYS A 205 -37.33 -0.81 5.65
C LYS A 205 -36.78 0.60 5.87
N TRP A 206 -35.95 0.80 6.90
CA TRP A 206 -35.29 2.10 7.12
C TRP A 206 -34.39 2.50 5.96
N VAL A 207 -33.58 1.58 5.42
CA VAL A 207 -32.71 1.86 4.26
C VAL A 207 -33.50 2.29 3.02
N THR A 208 -34.67 1.69 2.79
CA THR A 208 -35.46 1.91 1.57
C THR A 208 -36.36 3.13 1.64
N ASN A 209 -36.92 3.43 2.82
CA ASN A 209 -37.95 4.44 3.01
C ASN A 209 -37.56 5.55 4.00
N GLY A 210 -36.52 5.34 4.81
CA GLY A 210 -36.24 6.16 5.99
C GLY A 210 -37.33 6.01 7.06
N TRP A 211 -37.34 6.93 8.02
CA TRP A 211 -38.43 7.09 8.98
C TRP A 211 -39.05 8.48 8.81
N GLU A 212 -40.34 8.53 8.49
CA GLU A 212 -41.12 9.77 8.46
C GLU A 212 -41.28 10.30 9.89
N GLU A 213 -41.85 9.48 10.76
CA GLU A 213 -41.94 9.72 12.20
C GLU A 213 -40.87 8.93 12.95
N LEU A 214 -40.25 9.58 13.93
CA LEU A 214 -39.26 8.92 14.78
C LEU A 214 -39.99 8.06 15.83
N PRO A 215 -39.73 6.74 15.93
CA PRO A 215 -40.27 5.92 16.99
C PRO A 215 -39.90 6.49 18.37
N PRO A 216 -40.77 6.42 19.40
CA PRO A 216 -40.50 7.03 20.71
C PRO A 216 -39.25 6.46 21.40
N LYS A 217 -38.86 5.23 21.06
CA LYS A 217 -37.62 4.58 21.49
C LYS A 217 -37.05 3.74 20.35
N SER A 218 -35.79 3.33 20.47
CA SER A 218 -35.21 2.40 19.50
C SER A 218 -36.04 1.12 19.42
N PRO A 219 -36.43 0.67 18.21
CA PRO A 219 -37.20 -0.57 18.06
C PRO A 219 -36.46 -1.79 18.58
N THR A 220 -35.14 -1.85 18.32
CA THR A 220 -34.28 -2.99 18.66
C THR A 220 -32.85 -2.51 18.91
N ASP A 221 -32.07 -3.26 19.68
CA ASP A 221 -30.67 -2.92 19.99
C ASP A 221 -29.79 -2.79 18.73
N ALA A 222 -30.11 -3.55 17.68
CA ALA A 222 -29.41 -3.49 16.39
C ALA A 222 -29.59 -2.15 15.67
N LEU A 223 -30.72 -1.46 15.89
CA LEU A 223 -31.08 -0.19 15.25
C LEU A 223 -30.85 1.03 16.16
N ASN A 224 -30.35 0.85 17.38
CA ASN A 224 -30.16 1.94 18.34
C ASN A 224 -29.30 3.09 17.78
N GLN A 225 -28.23 2.77 17.05
CA GLN A 225 -27.38 3.80 16.45
C GLN A 225 -28.10 4.58 15.34
N ILE A 226 -28.92 3.90 14.53
CA ILE A 226 -29.77 4.54 13.50
C ILE A 226 -30.80 5.43 14.16
N TRP A 227 -31.38 4.99 15.28
CA TRP A 227 -32.35 5.79 16.02
C TRP A 227 -31.74 7.11 16.52
N TRP A 228 -30.56 7.06 17.12
CA TRP A 228 -29.86 8.27 17.55
C TRP A 228 -29.47 9.19 16.39
N TYR A 229 -29.12 8.63 15.23
CA TYR A 229 -28.87 9.42 14.03
C TYR A 229 -30.15 10.14 13.54
N GLU A 230 -31.28 9.44 13.46
CA GLU A 230 -32.57 10.02 13.07
C GLU A 230 -33.10 11.02 14.10
N TRP A 231 -32.81 10.80 15.38
CA TRP A 231 -33.10 11.75 16.45
C TRP A 231 -32.26 13.02 16.31
N LEU A 232 -30.95 12.89 16.06
CA LEU A 232 -30.05 14.03 15.88
C LEU A 232 -30.45 14.89 14.68
N LYS A 233 -30.86 14.28 13.57
CA LYS A 233 -31.40 15.00 12.39
C LYS A 233 -32.55 15.95 12.73
N ARG A 234 -33.33 15.62 13.77
CA ARG A 234 -34.50 16.39 14.23
C ARG A 234 -34.16 17.33 15.39
N ASN A 235 -33.01 17.13 16.05
CA ASN A 235 -32.58 17.85 17.25
C ASN A 235 -31.08 18.25 17.13
N PRO A 236 -30.72 19.08 16.12
CA PRO A 236 -29.33 19.34 15.76
C PRO A 236 -28.51 20.02 16.86
N GLU A 237 -29.15 20.72 17.80
CA GLU A 237 -28.50 21.35 18.97
C GLU A 237 -28.00 20.35 20.02
N HIS A 238 -28.48 19.10 20.00
CA HIS A 238 -28.16 18.08 21.01
C HIS A 238 -27.12 17.04 20.54
N THR A 239 -26.17 17.46 19.71
CA THR A 239 -25.11 16.62 19.12
C THR A 239 -24.33 15.79 20.14
N GLN A 240 -23.93 16.39 21.28
CA GLN A 240 -23.13 15.69 22.30
C GLN A 240 -23.90 14.51 22.93
N THR A 241 -25.21 14.68 23.18
CA THR A 241 -26.08 13.61 23.68
C THR A 241 -26.19 12.48 22.67
N ALA A 242 -26.41 12.81 21.39
CA ALA A 242 -26.52 11.80 20.34
C ALA A 242 -25.21 11.02 20.12
N ILE A 243 -24.05 11.69 20.19
CA ILE A 243 -22.75 11.02 20.08
C ILE A 243 -22.54 10.07 21.26
N SER A 244 -22.74 10.52 22.49
CA SER A 244 -22.47 9.73 23.69
C SER A 244 -23.41 8.53 23.83
N GLN A 245 -24.71 8.72 23.61
CA GLN A 245 -25.72 7.67 23.77
C GLN A 245 -25.79 6.74 22.54
N GLY A 246 -25.68 7.31 21.35
CA GLY A 246 -25.77 6.58 20.08
C GLY A 246 -24.45 6.01 19.59
N ARG A 247 -23.31 6.42 20.18
CA ARG A 247 -21.96 6.11 19.67
C ARG A 247 -21.80 6.50 18.20
N LEU A 248 -22.35 7.65 17.81
CA LEU A 248 -22.29 8.14 16.43
C LEU A 248 -20.85 8.51 16.04
N THR A 249 -20.45 8.18 14.82
CA THR A 249 -19.14 8.61 14.30
C THR A 249 -19.23 9.99 13.65
N HIS A 250 -18.08 10.61 13.37
CA HIS A 250 -18.05 11.93 12.73
C HIS A 250 -18.73 11.94 11.35
N GLU A 251 -18.65 10.85 10.59
CA GLU A 251 -19.36 10.71 9.31
C GLU A 251 -20.89 10.73 9.46
N MET A 252 -21.39 10.37 10.64
CA MET A 252 -22.83 10.32 10.95
C MET A 252 -23.30 11.63 11.57
N ALA A 253 -22.57 12.15 12.56
CA ALA A 253 -22.99 13.31 13.34
C ALA A 253 -22.71 14.65 12.65
N ALA A 254 -21.53 14.82 12.02
CA ALA A 254 -21.12 16.11 11.47
C ALA A 254 -22.03 16.66 10.35
N PRO A 255 -22.63 15.84 9.47
CA PRO A 255 -23.52 16.35 8.43
C PRO A 255 -24.89 16.83 8.92
N VAL A 256 -25.33 16.44 10.12
CA VAL A 256 -26.72 16.65 10.58
C VAL A 256 -26.82 17.37 11.93
N GLY A 257 -25.77 17.32 12.76
CA GLY A 257 -25.72 17.98 14.05
C GLY A 257 -24.96 19.30 14.02
N LYS A 258 -25.25 20.17 14.98
CA LYS A 258 -24.46 21.36 15.26
C LYS A 258 -23.16 20.95 15.95
N MET A 259 -22.03 21.10 15.25
CA MET A 259 -20.72 20.68 15.72
C MET A 259 -20.06 21.77 16.56
N ASP A 260 -19.80 21.47 17.83
CA ASP A 260 -19.01 22.30 18.74
C ASP A 260 -17.74 21.57 19.21
N LEU A 261 -16.91 22.24 20.02
CA LEU A 261 -15.68 21.65 20.54
C LEU A 261 -15.94 20.41 21.41
N GLY A 262 -17.06 20.40 22.16
CA GLY A 262 -17.45 19.26 23.00
C GLY A 262 -17.83 18.03 22.17
N ALA A 263 -18.56 18.21 21.08
CA ALA A 263 -18.91 17.15 20.13
C ALA A 263 -17.66 16.56 19.48
N TRP A 264 -16.71 17.40 19.05
CA TRP A 264 -15.43 16.92 18.49
C TRP A 264 -14.57 16.19 19.53
N GLN A 265 -14.60 16.63 20.79
CA GLN A 265 -13.92 15.93 21.89
C GLN A 265 -14.49 14.52 22.09
N LEU A 266 -15.82 14.37 22.13
CA LEU A 266 -16.47 13.06 22.24
C LEU A 266 -16.16 12.16 21.04
N LEU A 267 -16.22 12.70 19.82
CA LEU A 267 -15.86 11.95 18.61
C LEU A 267 -14.41 11.48 18.62
N PHE A 268 -13.49 12.30 19.14
CA PHE A 268 -12.08 11.96 19.29
C PHE A 268 -11.83 10.82 20.28
N GLU A 269 -12.64 10.73 21.34
CA GLU A 269 -12.52 9.70 22.39
C GLU A 269 -12.83 8.28 21.90
N ASP A 270 -13.60 8.12 20.83
CA ASP A 270 -13.93 6.82 20.23
C ASP A 270 -13.47 6.70 18.77
N MET A 271 -12.67 7.65 18.27
CA MET A 271 -12.26 7.68 16.88
C MET A 271 -11.39 6.47 16.51
N PRO A 272 -11.77 5.67 15.49
CA PRO A 272 -10.93 4.58 15.00
C PRO A 272 -9.59 5.07 14.47
N ILE A 273 -8.53 4.27 14.60
CA ILE A 273 -7.14 4.65 14.24
C ILE A 273 -6.99 5.19 12.81
N GLY A 274 -7.60 4.55 11.80
CA GLY A 274 -7.57 5.03 10.42
C GLY A 274 -8.36 6.32 10.18
N ALA A 275 -9.35 6.63 11.01
CA ALA A 275 -10.01 7.94 11.02
C ALA A 275 -9.16 8.98 11.74
N LEU A 276 -8.49 8.61 12.83
CA LEU A 276 -7.59 9.47 13.58
C LEU A 276 -6.45 9.98 12.69
N LEU A 277 -5.72 9.08 12.01
CA LEU A 277 -4.62 9.43 11.09
C LEU A 277 -5.04 10.45 10.02
N ARG A 278 -6.23 10.28 9.45
CA ARG A 278 -6.76 11.18 8.40
C ARG A 278 -7.23 12.53 8.94
N ASN A 279 -7.53 12.63 10.23
CA ASN A 279 -8.14 13.82 10.83
C ASN A 279 -7.21 14.60 11.77
N LEU A 280 -5.94 14.20 11.95
CA LEU A 280 -5.00 14.90 12.85
C LEU A 280 -4.93 16.41 12.56
N GLY A 281 -4.79 16.81 11.29
CA GLY A 281 -4.75 18.24 10.91
C GLY A 281 -6.04 18.98 11.26
N SER A 282 -7.21 18.39 10.97
CA SER A 282 -8.52 18.97 11.32
C SER A 282 -8.72 19.07 12.84
N LEU A 283 -8.29 18.07 13.61
CA LEU A 283 -8.40 18.09 15.07
C LEU A 283 -7.44 19.10 15.71
N THR A 284 -6.29 19.37 15.09
CA THR A 284 -5.40 20.45 15.50
C THR A 284 -6.01 21.81 15.19
N GLU A 285 -6.52 22.03 13.98
CA GLU A 285 -7.19 23.28 13.58
C GLU A 285 -8.38 23.62 14.50
N ILE A 286 -9.22 22.63 14.84
CA ILE A 286 -10.39 22.81 15.71
C ILE A 286 -9.99 23.09 17.17
N GLY A 287 -8.74 22.79 17.56
CA GLY A 287 -8.21 23.02 18.90
C GLY A 287 -8.30 21.82 19.86
N ILE A 288 -8.75 20.64 19.40
CA ILE A 288 -8.74 19.40 20.19
C ILE A 288 -7.30 18.98 20.52
N LEU A 289 -6.40 19.13 19.55
CA LEU A 289 -4.99 18.78 19.65
C LEU A 289 -4.07 20.01 19.78
N ALA A 290 -4.47 21.02 20.56
CA ALA A 290 -3.66 22.21 20.83
C ALA A 290 -2.67 22.02 22.02
N TYR A 291 -1.88 23.04 22.36
CA TYR A 291 -1.11 23.05 23.62
C TYR A 291 -1.96 23.63 24.76
N SER A 292 -2.58 22.75 25.55
CA SER A 292 -3.31 23.12 26.76
C SER A 292 -3.26 21.99 27.81
N LYS A 293 -3.57 22.29 29.08
CA LYS A 293 -3.65 21.25 30.13
C LYS A 293 -4.61 20.10 29.75
N LYS A 294 -5.75 20.41 29.11
CA LYS A 294 -6.70 19.39 28.62
C LYS A 294 -6.14 18.64 27.41
N SER A 295 -5.45 19.35 26.51
CA SER A 295 -4.89 18.76 25.30
C SER A 295 -3.70 17.82 25.56
N ASN A 296 -2.99 17.94 26.68
CA ASN A 296 -1.97 16.95 27.07
C ASN A 296 -2.56 15.54 27.22
N LYS A 297 -3.79 15.42 27.76
CA LYS A 297 -4.51 14.13 27.83
C LYS A 297 -4.83 13.61 26.43
N ASN A 298 -5.27 14.49 25.52
CA ASN A 298 -5.57 14.12 24.14
C ASN A 298 -4.30 13.66 23.40
N LEU A 299 -3.17 14.36 23.55
CA LEU A 299 -1.88 13.95 22.97
C LEU A 299 -1.39 12.61 23.54
N ASN A 300 -1.57 12.35 24.84
CA ASN A 300 -1.27 11.04 25.44
C ASN A 300 -2.14 9.94 24.82
N ARG A 301 -3.42 10.21 24.57
CA ARG A 301 -4.32 9.26 23.88
C ARG A 301 -3.86 9.00 22.45
N VAL A 302 -3.49 10.03 21.68
CA VAL A 302 -2.95 9.86 20.33
C VAL A 302 -1.72 8.97 20.35
N ALA A 303 -0.78 9.22 21.28
CA ALA A 303 0.40 8.38 21.45
C ALA A 303 0.03 6.92 21.81
N ALA A 304 -0.88 6.71 22.75
CA ALA A 304 -1.29 5.37 23.19
C ALA A 304 -1.93 4.54 22.05
N ILE A 305 -2.63 5.20 21.12
CA ILE A 305 -3.28 4.53 19.98
C ILE A 305 -2.27 4.28 18.84
N LEU A 306 -1.50 5.31 18.47
CA LEU A 306 -0.62 5.22 17.30
C LEU A 306 0.69 4.49 17.59
N ASN A 307 1.22 4.58 18.80
CA ASN A 307 2.43 3.89 19.22
C ASN A 307 2.10 2.55 19.90
N SER A 308 1.22 1.76 19.28
CA SER A 308 0.82 0.44 19.77
C SER A 308 0.74 -0.54 18.60
N LYS A 309 1.63 -1.55 18.61
CA LYS A 309 1.65 -2.60 17.57
C LYS A 309 0.30 -3.32 17.46
N GLU A 310 -0.35 -3.61 18.58
CA GLU A 310 -1.67 -4.25 18.60
C GLU A 310 -2.72 -3.42 17.85
N HIS A 311 -2.79 -2.11 18.11
CA HIS A 311 -3.75 -1.23 17.43
C HIS A 311 -3.45 -1.06 15.94
N LEU A 312 -2.16 -0.94 15.57
CA LEU A 312 -1.72 -0.86 14.18
C LEU A 312 -2.09 -2.13 13.40
N CYS A 313 -1.80 -3.31 13.95
CA CYS A 313 -2.14 -4.61 13.36
C CYS A 313 -3.66 -4.81 13.26
N LYS A 314 -4.40 -4.58 14.35
CA LYS A 314 -5.86 -4.75 14.38
C LYS A 314 -6.57 -3.79 13.43
N GLY A 315 -6.05 -2.57 13.29
CA GLY A 315 -6.52 -1.57 12.34
C GLY A 315 -6.10 -1.84 10.89
N ARG A 316 -5.21 -2.81 10.65
CA ARG A 316 -4.52 -3.06 9.36
C ARG A 316 -3.94 -1.77 8.79
N ILE A 317 -3.27 -1.00 9.64
CA ILE A 317 -2.68 0.27 9.25
C ILE A 317 -1.38 -0.01 8.51
N HIS A 318 -1.37 0.37 7.24
CA HIS A 318 -0.18 0.22 6.41
C HIS A 318 0.85 1.30 6.77
N PRO A 319 2.17 1.01 6.76
CA PRO A 319 3.20 2.03 7.02
C PRO A 319 3.07 3.27 6.13
N ILE A 320 2.68 3.07 4.86
CA ILE A 320 2.40 4.16 3.92
C ILE A 320 1.26 5.07 4.39
N ASP A 321 0.25 4.57 5.09
CA ASP A 321 -0.81 5.42 5.66
C ASP A 321 -0.25 6.35 6.74
N VAL A 322 0.67 5.84 7.56
CA VAL A 322 1.35 6.63 8.59
C VAL A 322 2.32 7.63 7.96
N LEU A 323 3.11 7.21 6.97
CA LEU A 323 4.01 8.08 6.22
C LEU A 323 3.26 9.21 5.52
N LYS A 324 2.13 8.90 4.89
CA LYS A 324 1.22 9.89 4.30
C LYS A 324 0.70 10.85 5.35
N ALA A 325 0.25 10.34 6.50
CA ALA A 325 -0.25 11.16 7.60
C ALA A 325 0.85 12.09 8.14
N LEU A 326 2.08 11.58 8.30
CA LEU A 326 3.27 12.34 8.71
C LEU A 326 3.57 13.49 7.74
N LYS A 327 3.71 13.18 6.45
CA LYS A 327 3.99 14.18 5.41
C LYS A 327 2.87 15.23 5.33
N THR A 328 1.61 14.79 5.32
CA THR A 328 0.45 15.68 5.27
C THR A 328 0.39 16.56 6.51
N TYR A 329 0.55 16.00 7.71
CA TYR A 329 0.47 16.74 8.97
C TYR A 329 1.56 17.79 9.09
N ARG A 330 2.82 17.47 8.72
CA ARG A 330 3.95 18.41 8.71
C ARG A 330 3.77 19.57 7.73
N SER A 331 3.00 19.37 6.67
CA SER A 331 2.76 20.40 5.65
C SER A 331 1.94 21.61 6.15
N GLY A 332 1.29 21.49 7.32
CA GLY A 332 0.46 22.55 7.90
C GLY A 332 -0.78 22.91 7.07
N GLY A 333 -1.19 22.05 6.14
CA GLY A 333 -2.30 22.27 5.22
C GLY A 333 -1.90 22.63 3.79
N SER A 334 -0.59 22.77 3.49
CA SER A 334 -0.12 22.99 2.11
C SER A 334 -0.25 21.76 1.21
N LEU A 335 -0.29 20.56 1.80
CA LEU A 335 -0.56 19.31 1.10
C LEU A 335 -1.93 18.76 1.50
N GLY A 336 -2.70 18.29 0.51
CA GLY A 336 -3.97 17.61 0.72
C GLY A 336 -5.11 18.18 -0.13
N LYS A 337 -6.30 17.61 0.04
CA LYS A 337 -7.53 18.08 -0.64
C LYS A 337 -8.29 19.15 0.14
N SER A 338 -7.86 19.41 1.37
CA SER A 338 -8.52 20.31 2.31
C SER A 338 -7.90 21.68 2.23
N SER A 339 -8.71 22.75 2.28
CA SER A 339 -8.25 24.14 2.38
C SER A 339 -7.89 24.58 3.81
N LYS A 340 -8.05 23.67 4.78
CA LYS A 340 -7.77 23.88 6.20
C LYS A 340 -6.28 24.06 6.44
N THR A 341 -5.93 24.95 7.35
CA THR A 341 -4.55 25.22 7.77
C THR A 341 -4.38 24.99 9.26
N TRP A 342 -3.21 24.50 9.66
CA TRP A 342 -2.89 24.29 11.07
C TRP A 342 -1.39 24.46 11.30
N THR A 343 -1.03 24.76 12.54
CA THR A 343 0.37 24.71 12.97
C THR A 343 0.68 23.29 13.45
N PRO A 344 1.61 22.56 12.79
CA PRO A 344 1.96 21.21 13.22
C PRO A 344 2.48 21.21 14.67
N VAL A 345 1.94 20.32 15.49
CA VAL A 345 2.39 20.12 16.86
C VAL A 345 3.60 19.17 16.85
N PRO A 346 4.80 19.57 17.32
CA PRO A 346 6.00 18.73 17.32
C PRO A 346 5.76 17.34 17.92
N ARG A 347 5.04 17.27 19.04
CA ARG A 347 4.73 15.99 19.71
C ARG A 347 3.93 15.02 18.82
N ILE A 348 3.05 15.52 17.96
CA ILE A 348 2.29 14.66 17.03
C ILE A 348 3.20 14.15 15.92
N VAL A 349 4.16 14.97 15.47
CA VAL A 349 5.18 14.55 14.51
C VAL A 349 6.01 13.41 15.10
N ASP A 350 6.48 13.54 16.35
CA ASP A 350 7.26 12.49 17.04
C ASP A 350 6.45 11.18 17.20
N ILE A 351 5.15 11.30 17.52
CA ILE A 351 4.25 10.15 17.59
C ILE A 351 4.14 9.47 16.22
N LEU A 352 3.98 10.23 15.13
CA LEU A 352 3.86 9.66 13.78
C LEU A 352 5.17 9.00 13.31
N GLU A 353 6.32 9.59 13.62
CA GLU A 353 7.64 8.99 13.34
C GLU A 353 7.80 7.65 14.07
N THR A 354 7.41 7.59 15.35
CA THR A 354 7.43 6.35 16.15
C THR A 354 6.44 5.32 15.61
N ALA A 355 5.22 5.75 15.30
CA ALA A 355 4.19 4.87 14.74
C ALA A 355 4.61 4.30 13.38
N LEU A 356 5.32 5.07 12.56
CA LEU A 356 5.85 4.62 11.28
C LEU A 356 6.90 3.52 11.50
N GLU A 357 7.85 3.71 12.41
CA GLU A 357 8.81 2.67 12.78
C GLU A 357 8.11 1.39 13.28
N MET A 358 7.10 1.53 14.14
CA MET A 358 6.35 0.41 14.72
C MET A 358 5.42 -0.30 13.73
N SER A 359 5.04 0.35 12.63
CA SER A 359 4.14 -0.21 11.62
C SER A 359 4.81 -1.26 10.73
N PHE A 360 6.14 -1.32 10.73
CA PHE A 360 6.90 -2.34 10.03
C PHE A 360 7.12 -3.58 10.88
N ASP A 361 7.11 -4.76 10.25
CA ASP A 361 7.49 -6.01 10.89
C ASP A 361 9.00 -6.26 10.65
N ALA A 362 9.74 -6.38 11.74
CA ALA A 362 11.18 -6.66 11.75
C ALA A 362 11.50 -7.62 12.90
N ILE A 363 12.47 -8.50 12.67
CA ILE A 363 12.99 -9.45 13.67
C ILE A 363 14.26 -8.89 14.32
N GLU A 364 14.78 -9.62 15.31
CA GLU A 364 16.04 -9.29 15.98
C GLU A 364 17.17 -9.08 14.94
N PRO A 365 18.09 -8.12 15.19
CA PRO A 365 19.15 -7.80 14.24
C PRO A 365 19.98 -9.04 13.88
N THR A 366 20.15 -9.28 12.58
CA THR A 366 20.84 -10.48 12.07
C THR A 366 22.36 -10.42 12.26
N GLY A 367 22.92 -9.23 12.50
CA GLY A 367 24.35 -8.99 12.63
C GLY A 367 25.11 -8.98 11.30
N LYS A 368 24.41 -9.23 10.19
CA LYS A 368 24.94 -9.15 8.82
C LYS A 368 25.18 -7.69 8.41
N VAL A 369 26.04 -7.50 7.40
CA VAL A 369 26.34 -6.17 6.83
C VAL A 369 25.43 -5.91 5.64
N PHE A 370 24.59 -4.88 5.75
CA PHE A 370 23.62 -4.49 4.72
C PHE A 370 24.10 -3.31 3.89
N MET A 371 24.02 -3.42 2.57
CA MET A 371 24.09 -2.28 1.65
C MET A 371 22.67 -1.97 1.15
N HIS A 372 22.15 -0.79 1.44
CA HIS A 372 20.94 -0.27 0.82
C HIS A 372 21.30 0.74 -0.28
N ALA A 373 21.14 0.31 -1.52
CA ALA A 373 21.26 1.15 -2.71
C ALA A 373 19.88 1.71 -3.07
N VAL A 374 19.65 2.98 -2.76
CA VAL A 374 18.40 3.70 -3.04
C VAL A 374 18.50 4.35 -4.41
N ASP A 375 17.57 4.05 -5.30
CA ASP A 375 17.50 4.69 -6.61
C ASP A 375 17.05 6.14 -6.45
N ILE A 376 17.90 7.08 -6.86
CA ILE A 376 17.67 8.52 -6.85
C ILE A 376 17.62 9.09 -8.28
N SER A 377 17.36 8.24 -9.27
CA SER A 377 17.21 8.68 -10.66
C SER A 377 15.95 9.54 -10.85
N GLY A 378 15.88 10.23 -11.99
CA GLY A 378 14.74 11.10 -12.32
C GLY A 378 13.39 10.36 -12.38
N SER A 379 13.37 9.06 -12.68
CA SER A 379 12.11 8.30 -12.68
C SER A 379 11.53 8.19 -11.27
N MET A 380 12.38 7.99 -10.26
CA MET A 380 11.99 7.81 -8.86
C MET A 380 11.35 9.04 -8.21
N SER A 381 11.57 10.24 -8.76
CA SER A 381 10.91 11.49 -8.33
C SER A 381 9.57 11.75 -9.02
N TYR A 382 9.33 11.14 -10.19
CA TYR A 382 8.13 11.36 -10.98
C TYR A 382 6.95 10.45 -10.56
N TYR A 383 7.24 9.22 -10.12
CA TYR A 383 6.20 8.31 -9.61
C TYR A 383 5.60 8.86 -8.32
N SER A 384 4.59 9.70 -8.43
CA SER A 384 3.69 9.98 -7.31
C SER A 384 2.61 8.91 -7.33
N VAL A 385 2.52 8.09 -6.29
CA VAL A 385 1.27 7.35 -6.05
C VAL A 385 0.22 8.44 -5.81
N SER A 386 -0.55 8.79 -6.84
CA SER A 386 -1.29 10.06 -6.94
C SER A 386 -2.35 10.27 -5.85
N SER A 387 -2.68 9.21 -5.10
CA SER A 387 -3.56 9.25 -3.95
C SER A 387 -2.84 9.61 -2.63
N ILE A 388 -1.50 9.65 -2.62
CA ILE A 388 -0.65 9.66 -1.42
C ILE A 388 0.39 10.80 -1.43
N ASN A 389 0.65 11.46 -2.58
CA ASN A 389 1.66 12.51 -2.72
C ASN A 389 3.05 12.07 -2.21
N LEU A 390 3.40 10.79 -2.36
CA LEU A 390 4.72 10.24 -2.04
C LEU A 390 5.39 9.77 -3.33
N THR A 391 6.67 10.08 -3.47
CA THR A 391 7.52 9.63 -4.58
C THR A 391 8.11 8.26 -4.29
N CYS A 392 8.42 7.47 -5.34
CA CYS A 392 9.13 6.20 -5.16
C CYS A 392 10.46 6.39 -4.41
N CYS A 393 11.18 7.50 -4.62
CA CYS A 393 12.38 7.83 -3.85
C CYS A 393 12.10 7.99 -2.34
N GLU A 394 11.04 8.70 -1.96
CA GLU A 394 10.65 8.86 -0.54
C GLU A 394 10.31 7.52 0.11
N ILE A 395 9.60 6.65 -0.62
CA ILE A 395 9.30 5.29 -0.17
C ILE A 395 10.56 4.45 -0.05
N ALA A 396 11.40 4.40 -1.08
CA ALA A 396 12.67 3.69 -1.10
C ALA A 396 13.53 4.07 0.11
N THR A 397 13.63 5.38 0.35
CA THR A 397 14.38 5.95 1.46
C THR A 397 13.78 5.54 2.80
N THR A 398 12.46 5.64 2.97
CA THR A 398 11.76 5.22 4.19
C THR A 398 12.02 3.74 4.49
N MET A 399 11.83 2.87 3.50
CA MET A 399 12.03 1.43 3.66
C MET A 399 13.50 1.08 3.96
N SER A 400 14.44 1.75 3.29
CA SER A 400 15.87 1.57 3.56
C SER A 400 16.25 2.00 4.98
N LEU A 401 15.68 3.11 5.48
CA LEU A 401 15.93 3.58 6.84
C LEU A 401 15.29 2.65 7.87
N THR A 402 14.09 2.12 7.61
CA THR A 402 13.46 1.11 8.46
C THR A 402 14.37 -0.11 8.63
N SER A 403 14.87 -0.65 7.52
CA SER A 403 15.78 -1.80 7.55
C SER A 403 17.09 -1.46 8.31
N ALA A 404 17.64 -0.26 8.10
CA ALA A 404 18.82 0.20 8.83
C ALA A 404 18.58 0.46 10.33
N LYS A 405 17.35 0.82 10.73
CA LYS A 405 16.96 0.93 12.14
C LYS A 405 16.83 -0.45 12.80
N ALA A 406 16.40 -1.47 12.05
CA ALA A 406 16.34 -2.85 12.51
C ALA A 406 17.73 -3.50 12.62
N GLU A 407 18.69 -3.09 11.81
CA GLU A 407 20.03 -3.69 11.77
C GLU A 407 21.10 -2.85 12.47
N LYS A 408 22.25 -3.46 12.75
CA LYS A 408 23.40 -2.79 13.38
C LYS A 408 24.46 -2.35 12.37
N ASN A 409 24.71 -3.17 11.36
CA ASN A 409 25.76 -2.95 10.37
C ASN A 409 25.12 -2.64 9.01
N TYR A 410 25.17 -1.39 8.57
CA TYR A 410 24.55 -0.99 7.32
C TYR A 410 25.28 0.19 6.65
N ALA A 411 25.03 0.37 5.35
CA ALA A 411 25.27 1.59 4.62
C ALA A 411 24.04 1.92 3.77
N ILE A 412 23.62 3.19 3.73
CA ILE A 412 22.56 3.68 2.83
C ILE A 412 23.21 4.67 1.85
N ARG A 413 23.11 4.38 0.56
CA ARG A 413 23.71 5.17 -0.52
C ARG A 413 22.75 5.30 -1.69
N GLY A 414 22.91 6.37 -2.46
CA GLY A 414 22.05 6.70 -3.59
C GLY A 414 22.72 6.28 -4.90
N PHE A 415 21.96 5.69 -5.82
CA PHE A 415 22.44 5.40 -7.17
C PHE A 415 21.60 6.09 -8.24
N SER A 416 22.29 6.62 -9.24
CA SER A 416 21.75 7.08 -10.53
C SER A 416 22.78 6.70 -11.61
N THR A 417 23.33 7.66 -12.36
CA THR A 417 24.55 7.45 -13.15
C THR A 417 25.80 7.41 -12.27
N ASN A 418 25.71 7.93 -11.05
CA ASN A 418 26.75 7.91 -10.04
C ASN A 418 26.26 7.20 -8.77
N PHE A 419 27.19 6.69 -7.97
CA PHE A 419 26.89 6.12 -6.66
C PHE A 419 27.41 7.02 -5.54
N ILE A 420 26.50 7.67 -4.83
CA ILE A 420 26.81 8.76 -3.88
C ILE A 420 26.38 8.42 -2.46
N ASP A 421 27.00 9.10 -1.49
CA ASP A 421 26.60 9.02 -0.10
C ASP A 421 25.43 9.98 0.17
N LEU A 422 24.30 9.44 0.62
CA LEU A 422 23.11 10.24 0.98
C LEU A 422 23.23 10.88 2.37
N LYS A 423 24.27 10.53 3.15
CA LYS A 423 24.47 10.97 4.53
C LYS A 423 23.28 10.63 5.44
N ILE A 424 22.60 9.52 5.14
CA ILE A 424 21.49 8.99 5.93
C ILE A 424 22.06 7.98 6.94
N ASN A 425 21.67 8.13 8.19
CA ASN A 425 22.04 7.22 9.26
C ASN A 425 20.83 6.88 10.15
N ARG A 426 20.98 5.87 11.00
CA ARG A 426 19.93 5.31 11.87
C ARG A 426 19.28 6.34 12.80
N SER A 427 20.01 7.40 13.18
CA SER A 427 19.48 8.46 14.05
C SER A 427 18.64 9.49 13.30
N ASP A 428 18.63 9.47 11.97
CA ASP A 428 17.72 10.30 11.19
C ASP A 428 16.24 9.94 11.49
N SER A 429 15.39 10.96 11.41
CA SER A 429 13.95 10.78 11.30
C SER A 429 13.62 10.38 9.86
N PHE A 430 12.47 9.73 9.65
CA PHE A 430 12.02 9.43 8.29
C PHE A 430 11.88 10.71 7.48
N SER A 431 11.37 11.75 8.13
CA SER A 431 11.33 13.12 7.64
C SER A 431 12.67 13.66 7.12
N SER A 432 13.75 13.58 7.92
CA SER A 432 15.06 14.11 7.50
C SER A 432 15.70 13.27 6.40
N ALA A 433 15.54 11.94 6.46
CA ALA A 433 16.06 11.03 5.45
C ALA A 433 15.41 11.26 4.08
N MET A 434 14.08 11.40 4.02
CA MET A 434 13.35 11.70 2.77
C MET A 434 13.83 13.00 2.12
N GLN A 435 14.07 14.05 2.93
CA GLN A 435 14.59 15.32 2.43
C GLN A 435 15.98 15.13 1.79
N LYS A 436 16.90 14.47 2.50
CA LYS A 436 18.27 14.19 2.02
C LYS A 436 18.30 13.45 0.68
N ALA A 437 17.40 12.49 0.49
CA ALA A 437 17.31 11.74 -0.76
C ALA A 437 16.65 12.55 -1.88
N SER A 438 15.54 13.24 -1.57
CA SER A 438 14.77 13.98 -2.58
C SER A 438 15.52 15.15 -3.19
N ASP A 439 16.40 15.81 -2.42
CA ASP A 439 17.24 16.92 -2.89
C ASP A 439 18.31 16.47 -3.92
N LEU A 440 18.49 15.17 -4.11
CA LEU A 440 19.52 14.57 -4.97
C LEU A 440 18.94 13.77 -6.16
N ASN A 441 17.64 13.92 -6.45
CA ASN A 441 16.97 13.14 -7.48
C ASN A 441 17.27 13.63 -8.92
N PHE A 442 18.36 13.16 -9.53
CA PHE A 442 18.73 13.51 -10.91
C PHE A 442 19.54 12.42 -11.62
N GLY A 443 19.50 12.46 -12.95
CA GLY A 443 20.29 11.59 -13.83
C GLY A 443 19.56 10.33 -14.32
N GLY A 444 20.26 9.56 -15.15
CA GLY A 444 19.82 8.22 -15.60
C GLY A 444 20.06 7.14 -14.53
N THR A 445 19.74 5.90 -14.86
CA THR A 445 19.73 4.80 -13.89
C THR A 445 20.78 3.75 -14.28
N ASP A 446 21.81 3.58 -13.44
CA ASP A 446 22.80 2.50 -13.54
C ASP A 446 22.94 1.75 -12.21
N ALA A 447 22.20 0.65 -12.04
CA ALA A 447 22.30 -0.19 -10.85
C ALA A 447 23.66 -0.92 -10.74
N SER A 448 24.42 -1.07 -11.83
CA SER A 448 25.77 -1.67 -11.78
C SER A 448 26.78 -0.77 -11.07
N SER A 449 26.51 0.54 -10.97
CA SER A 449 27.39 1.52 -10.32
C SER A 449 27.63 1.21 -8.84
N ALA A 450 26.62 0.68 -8.14
CA ALA A 450 26.74 0.28 -6.73
C ALA A 450 27.75 -0.86 -6.56
N TYR A 451 27.67 -1.91 -7.38
CA TYR A 451 28.63 -3.01 -7.35
C TYR A 451 30.04 -2.55 -7.69
N LYS A 452 30.20 -1.74 -8.76
CA LYS A 452 31.51 -1.20 -9.14
C LYS A 452 32.15 -0.39 -8.01
N TRP A 453 31.35 0.42 -7.31
CA TRP A 453 31.83 1.16 -6.15
C TRP A 453 32.22 0.23 -5.00
N MET A 454 31.42 -0.79 -4.70
CA MET A 454 31.74 -1.75 -3.63
C MET A 454 33.01 -2.54 -3.94
N ILE A 455 33.20 -2.99 -5.19
CA ILE A 455 34.43 -3.64 -5.65
C ILE A 455 35.63 -2.69 -5.47
N LYS A 456 35.53 -1.47 -6.02
CA LYS A 456 36.62 -0.49 -5.97
C LYS A 456 37.07 -0.14 -4.56
N ASN A 457 36.13 -0.08 -3.61
CA ASN A 457 36.41 0.28 -2.22
C ASN A 457 36.58 -0.96 -1.31
N ASN A 458 36.55 -2.18 -1.88
CA ASN A 458 36.54 -3.43 -1.12
C ASN A 458 35.49 -3.44 0.00
N PHE A 459 34.29 -2.89 -0.28
CA PHE A 459 33.21 -2.80 0.68
C PHE A 459 32.55 -4.17 0.84
N TYR A 460 32.72 -4.77 2.01
CA TYR A 460 32.09 -6.03 2.37
C TYR A 460 30.60 -5.84 2.71
N ALA A 461 29.73 -6.59 2.04
CA ALA A 461 28.30 -6.67 2.30
C ALA A 461 27.86 -8.13 2.22
N ASP A 462 27.09 -8.57 3.21
CA ASP A 462 26.42 -9.88 3.19
C ASP A 462 25.13 -9.81 2.37
N VAL A 463 24.42 -8.68 2.47
CA VAL A 463 23.12 -8.46 1.82
C VAL A 463 23.11 -7.10 1.13
N ILE A 464 22.71 -7.08 -0.14
CA ILE A 464 22.71 -5.88 -0.98
C ILE A 464 21.27 -5.67 -1.48
N CYS A 465 20.61 -4.65 -0.95
CA CYS A 465 19.23 -4.29 -1.25
C CYS A 465 19.18 -3.10 -2.21
N PHE A 466 18.64 -3.29 -3.40
CA PHE A 466 18.32 -2.23 -4.35
C PHE A 466 16.86 -1.83 -4.23
N TRP A 467 16.59 -0.54 -4.05
CA TRP A 467 15.23 0.01 -4.01
C TRP A 467 15.00 0.84 -5.27
N THR A 468 14.25 0.33 -6.24
CA THR A 468 14.23 0.87 -7.61
C THR A 468 12.92 0.57 -8.35
N ASP A 469 12.71 1.19 -9.50
CA ASP A 469 11.71 0.77 -10.50
C ASP A 469 12.24 -0.31 -11.47
N CYS A 470 13.50 -0.74 -11.29
CA CYS A 470 14.24 -1.69 -12.12
C CYS A 470 14.58 -1.19 -13.54
N GLU A 471 14.33 0.09 -13.87
CA GLU A 471 14.63 0.68 -15.18
C GLU A 471 16.11 1.07 -15.33
N SER A 472 17.04 0.11 -15.22
CA SER A 472 18.48 0.35 -15.43
C SER A 472 18.83 0.34 -16.93
N TRP A 473 19.44 1.41 -17.43
CA TRP A 473 19.78 1.54 -18.85
C TRP A 473 21.10 2.27 -19.14
N ALA A 474 21.60 3.07 -18.20
CA ALA A 474 22.73 3.98 -18.45
C ALA A 474 24.10 3.30 -18.30
N GLY A 475 24.14 2.08 -17.75
CA GLY A 475 25.40 1.39 -17.46
C GLY A 475 26.02 0.70 -18.69
N ASN A 476 27.34 0.65 -18.72
CA ASN A 476 28.13 -0.12 -19.69
C ASN A 476 28.26 -1.62 -19.34
N GLN A 477 27.56 -2.08 -18.31
CA GLN A 477 27.59 -3.44 -17.80
C GLN A 477 26.25 -3.76 -17.14
N HIS A 478 25.72 -4.97 -17.33
CA HIS A 478 24.51 -5.41 -16.63
C HIS A 478 24.74 -5.58 -15.12
N PRO A 479 23.75 -5.23 -14.27
CA PRO A 479 23.87 -5.42 -12.81
C PRO A 479 24.17 -6.86 -12.39
N SER A 480 23.63 -7.86 -13.11
CA SER A 480 23.91 -9.28 -12.86
C SER A 480 25.37 -9.66 -13.13
N GLN A 481 25.99 -9.10 -14.17
CA GLN A 481 27.42 -9.29 -14.47
C GLN A 481 28.28 -8.61 -13.38
N ALA A 482 27.92 -7.40 -12.98
CA ALA A 482 28.63 -6.67 -11.91
C ALA A 482 28.51 -7.36 -10.54
N LEU A 483 27.36 -7.98 -10.24
CA LEU A 483 27.17 -8.81 -9.05
C LEU A 483 28.05 -10.05 -9.07
N ALA A 484 28.17 -10.73 -10.22
CA ALA A 484 29.06 -11.88 -10.35
C ALA A 484 30.53 -11.51 -10.10
N GLU A 485 30.97 -10.35 -10.61
CA GLU A 485 32.31 -9.81 -10.32
C GLU A 485 32.49 -9.47 -8.83
N TYR A 486 31.48 -8.85 -8.21
CA TYR A 486 31.51 -8.55 -6.78
C TYR A 486 31.65 -9.81 -5.93
N ARG A 487 30.90 -10.88 -6.27
CA ARG A 487 30.99 -12.16 -5.57
C ARG A 487 32.35 -12.81 -5.73
N GLN A 488 32.96 -12.73 -6.91
CA GLN A 488 34.30 -13.28 -7.13
C GLN A 488 35.40 -12.54 -6.37
N GLN A 489 35.28 -11.21 -6.25
CA GLN A 489 36.35 -10.37 -5.71
C GLN A 489 36.22 -10.05 -4.22
N VAL A 490 34.99 -9.95 -3.70
CA VAL A 490 34.74 -9.40 -2.36
C VAL A 490 34.01 -10.41 -1.46
N ASN A 491 32.85 -10.93 -1.88
CA ASN A 491 32.07 -11.86 -1.06
C ASN A 491 31.29 -12.88 -1.90
N PRO A 492 31.77 -14.13 -2.03
CA PRO A 492 31.11 -15.19 -2.80
C PRO A 492 29.67 -15.49 -2.36
N GLU A 493 29.37 -15.29 -1.07
CA GLU A 493 28.07 -15.60 -0.45
C GLU A 493 27.11 -14.40 -0.43
N ALA A 494 27.47 -13.29 -1.08
CA ALA A 494 26.64 -12.09 -1.06
C ALA A 494 25.25 -12.33 -1.64
N LYS A 495 24.22 -11.93 -0.91
CA LYS A 495 22.81 -12.02 -1.29
C LYS A 495 22.35 -10.71 -1.90
N ALA A 496 21.77 -10.73 -3.11
CA ALA A 496 21.26 -9.53 -3.75
C ALA A 496 19.73 -9.53 -3.75
N ILE A 497 19.13 -8.41 -3.34
CA ILE A 497 17.68 -8.27 -3.23
C ILE A 497 17.30 -7.03 -4.01
N TYR A 498 16.48 -7.19 -5.04
CA TYR A 498 15.93 -6.09 -5.82
C TYR A 498 14.47 -5.89 -5.44
N ILE A 499 14.19 -4.76 -4.80
CA ILE A 499 12.87 -4.38 -4.36
C ILE A 499 12.27 -3.44 -5.40
N SER A 500 11.30 -3.94 -6.16
CA SER A 500 10.63 -3.21 -7.24
C SER A 500 9.48 -2.38 -6.73
N LEU A 501 9.58 -1.06 -6.86
CA LEU A 501 8.57 -0.10 -6.41
C LEU A 501 7.52 0.22 -7.48
N VAL A 502 7.58 -0.46 -8.63
CA VAL A 502 6.69 -0.22 -9.78
C VAL A 502 6.15 -1.57 -10.28
N PRO A 503 4.86 -1.65 -10.65
CA PRO A 503 4.22 -2.88 -11.11
C PRO A 503 4.53 -3.17 -12.59
N ASN A 504 5.81 -3.42 -12.92
CA ASN A 504 6.26 -3.78 -14.27
C ASN A 504 6.67 -5.26 -14.36
N ASN A 505 6.97 -5.73 -15.58
CA ASN A 505 7.41 -7.10 -15.87
C ASN A 505 8.94 -7.23 -16.07
N ILE A 506 9.70 -6.25 -15.57
CA ILE A 506 11.17 -6.25 -15.63
C ILE A 506 11.76 -6.59 -14.26
N SER A 507 12.93 -7.23 -14.29
CA SER A 507 13.69 -7.61 -13.12
C SER A 507 15.20 -7.48 -13.39
N LEU A 508 15.93 -7.00 -12.39
CA LEU A 508 17.40 -7.00 -12.42
C LEU A 508 17.98 -8.33 -11.91
N VAL A 509 17.14 -9.25 -11.43
CA VAL A 509 17.54 -10.57 -10.97
C VAL A 509 17.76 -11.49 -12.15
N ASP A 510 18.94 -12.09 -12.23
CA ASP A 510 19.17 -13.20 -13.14
C ASP A 510 18.35 -14.42 -12.68
N PRO A 511 17.43 -14.96 -13.50
CA PRO A 511 16.60 -16.11 -13.11
C PRO A 511 17.41 -17.39 -12.80
N LYS A 512 18.70 -17.43 -13.17
CA LYS A 512 19.61 -18.55 -12.89
C LYS A 512 20.47 -18.32 -11.64
N ASP A 513 20.33 -17.17 -10.98
CA ASP A 513 21.06 -16.86 -9.75
C ASP A 513 20.22 -17.21 -8.51
N PRO A 514 20.59 -18.27 -7.76
CA PRO A 514 19.83 -18.69 -6.58
C PRO A 514 20.00 -17.73 -5.38
N ASN A 515 21.01 -16.87 -5.40
CA ASN A 515 21.31 -15.92 -4.32
C ASN A 515 20.83 -14.50 -4.65
N SER A 516 19.86 -14.39 -5.56
CA SER A 516 19.22 -13.13 -5.92
C SER A 516 17.70 -13.22 -5.83
N TRP A 517 17.09 -12.22 -5.20
CA TRP A 517 15.65 -12.17 -4.96
C TRP A 517 15.02 -10.93 -5.57
N ASP A 518 13.83 -11.13 -6.13
CA ASP A 518 12.97 -10.10 -6.67
C ASP A 518 11.75 -9.98 -5.76
N ILE A 519 11.60 -8.83 -5.10
CA ILE A 519 10.56 -8.59 -4.12
C ILE A 519 9.71 -7.41 -4.58
N ALA A 520 8.39 -7.59 -4.54
CA ALA A 520 7.47 -6.48 -4.74
C ALA A 520 7.61 -5.50 -3.58
N GLY A 521 7.82 -4.23 -3.90
CA GLY A 521 7.90 -3.17 -2.91
C GLY A 521 6.61 -2.97 -2.14
N PHE A 522 6.72 -2.21 -1.06
CA PHE A 522 5.62 -1.73 -0.23
C PHE A 522 4.97 -2.73 0.71
N ASP A 523 5.31 -4.02 0.71
CA ASP A 523 4.81 -4.96 1.73
C ASP A 523 5.37 -4.58 3.11
N PRO A 524 4.54 -4.38 4.16
CA PRO A 524 5.00 -4.06 5.52
C PRO A 524 5.94 -5.09 6.14
N SER A 525 5.89 -6.34 5.64
CA SER A 525 6.77 -7.45 6.06
C SER A 525 8.08 -7.53 5.28
N THR A 526 8.33 -6.62 4.33
CA THR A 526 9.58 -6.58 3.54
C THR A 526 10.83 -6.56 4.43
N PRO A 527 10.93 -5.77 5.52
CA PRO A 527 12.11 -5.79 6.39
C PRO A 527 12.36 -7.17 7.00
N ARG A 528 11.33 -7.79 7.59
CA ARG A 528 11.42 -9.18 8.08
C ARG A 528 11.84 -10.16 6.99
N LEU A 529 11.28 -10.06 5.78
CA LEU A 529 11.65 -10.93 4.66
C LEU A 529 13.13 -10.78 4.28
N ILE A 530 13.62 -9.54 4.21
CA ILE A 530 15.04 -9.23 3.96
C ILE A 530 15.92 -9.86 5.06
N GLN A 531 15.51 -9.76 6.32
CA GLN A 531 16.24 -10.35 7.44
C GLN A 531 16.25 -11.89 7.40
N SER A 532 15.12 -12.54 7.06
CA SER A 532 15.07 -14.00 6.86
C SER A 532 15.92 -14.47 5.68
N ILE A 533 15.98 -13.68 4.59
CA ILE A 533 16.93 -13.94 3.49
C ILE A 533 18.36 -13.83 4.02
N ALA A 534 18.67 -12.79 4.82
CA ALA A 534 20.00 -12.58 5.39
C ALA A 534 20.46 -13.76 6.25
N SER A 535 19.59 -14.27 7.13
CA SER A 535 19.86 -15.39 8.04
C SER A 535 19.83 -16.76 7.36
N GLY A 536 19.24 -16.88 6.17
CA GLY A 536 19.13 -18.16 5.45
C GLY A 536 17.99 -19.05 5.94
N GLU A 537 16.91 -18.45 6.44
CA GLU A 537 15.73 -19.13 6.99
C GLU A 537 14.62 -19.39 5.94
N LEU A 538 14.93 -19.24 4.64
CA LEU A 538 13.99 -19.33 3.52
C LEU A 538 14.14 -20.58 2.68
#